data_AF-A0AA39ITY1-F1
#
_entry.id   AF-A0AA39ITY1-F1
#
_cell.length_a   1.000
_cell.length_b   1.000
_cell.length_c   1.000
_cell.angle_alpha   90.00
_cell.angle_beta   90.00
_cell.angle_gamma   90.00
#
_symmetry.space_group_name_H-M   'P 1'
#
loop_
_entity.id
_entity.type
_entity.pdbx_description
1 polymer ?
#
loop_
_entity_poly.entity_id
_entity_poly.type
_entity_poly.pdbx_seq_one_letter_code
_entity_poly.pdbx_strand_id
1 'polypeptide(L)'
;MASSYRWQHPHGLEILQGIVKRLVPSWKDGLTDIQALAVSRILGGEDVLLCTATGSGKSASFAIPILVHQELSRNPTAYPRFRCRKLPVGIVVTPTNGLAANIVCILSPLPISISLVMMIGIWTEGLRDQWPGLYP
;
A
#
# COMPACT_ATOMS: atom_id res chain seq x y z
N MET A 1 -9.98 -5.44 -30.44
CA MET A 1 -10.06 -4.68 -29.17
C MET A 1 -9.06 -5.29 -28.22
N ALA A 2 -8.05 -4.53 -27.80
CA ALA A 2 -6.89 -5.06 -27.07
C ALA A 2 -7.32 -5.77 -25.79
N SER A 3 -6.95 -7.04 -25.62
CA SER A 3 -7.02 -7.72 -24.34
C SER A 3 -6.07 -7.01 -23.37
N SER A 4 -6.59 -6.04 -22.63
CA SER A 4 -5.88 -5.38 -21.55
C SER A 4 -5.46 -6.45 -20.55
N TYR A 5 -4.15 -6.67 -20.40
CA TYR A 5 -3.64 -7.65 -19.46
C TYR A 5 -4.18 -7.33 -18.06
N ARG A 6 -4.70 -8.34 -17.38
CA ARG A 6 -5.21 -8.22 -16.02
C ARG A 6 -4.11 -8.55 -15.04
N TRP A 7 -3.96 -7.73 -14.01
CA TRP A 7 -2.99 -7.95 -12.94
C TRP A 7 -3.22 -9.28 -12.20
N GLN A 8 -4.46 -9.75 -12.16
CA GLN A 8 -4.88 -10.99 -11.49
C GLN A 8 -4.49 -12.25 -12.28
N HIS A 9 -4.11 -12.14 -13.56
CA HIS A 9 -3.69 -13.29 -14.37
C HIS A 9 -2.28 -13.75 -13.97
N PRO A 10 -1.91 -15.04 -14.09
CA PRO A 10 -0.57 -15.52 -13.72
C PRO A 10 0.60 -14.68 -14.25
N HIS A 11 0.56 -14.31 -15.53
CA HIS A 11 1.58 -13.44 -16.14
C HIS A 11 1.60 -12.01 -15.56
N GLY A 12 0.44 -11.48 -15.15
CA GLY A 12 0.36 -10.19 -14.46
C GLY A 12 0.98 -10.24 -13.07
N LEU A 13 0.76 -11.33 -12.34
CA LEU A 13 1.38 -11.59 -11.04
C LEU A 13 2.89 -11.77 -11.15
N GLU A 14 3.38 -12.46 -12.18
CA GLU A 14 4.81 -12.61 -12.45
C GLU A 14 5.49 -11.25 -12.68
N ILE A 15 4.88 -10.39 -13.51
CA ILE A 15 5.37 -9.03 -13.73
C ILE A 15 5.35 -8.21 -12.44
N LEU A 16 4.26 -8.29 -11.66
CA LEU A 16 4.16 -7.61 -10.38
C LEU A 16 5.30 -8.03 -9.43
N GLN A 17 5.53 -9.33 -9.29
CA GLN A 17 6.62 -9.87 -8.47
C GLN A 17 7.99 -9.39 -8.97
N GLY A 18 8.22 -9.38 -10.28
CA GLY A 18 9.46 -8.89 -10.89
C GLY A 18 9.70 -7.40 -10.63
N ILE A 19 8.66 -6.57 -10.73
CA ILE A 19 8.75 -5.13 -10.39
C ILE A 19 9.10 -4.96 -8.92
N VAL A 20 8.41 -5.66 -8.01
CA VAL A 20 8.63 -5.53 -6.56
C VAL A 20 10.05 -5.94 -6.18
N LYS A 21 10.52 -7.09 -6.65
CA LYS A 21 11.89 -7.56 -6.35
C LYS A 21 12.96 -6.60 -6.84
N ARG A 22 12.73 -5.92 -7.97
CA ARG A 22 13.67 -4.94 -8.52
C ARG A 22 13.65 -3.62 -7.74
N LEU A 23 12.46 -3.12 -7.40
CA LEU A 23 12.31 -1.83 -6.73
C LEU A 23 12.57 -1.89 -5.22
N VAL A 24 12.41 -3.06 -4.61
CA VAL A 24 12.57 -3.28 -3.17
C VAL A 24 13.52 -4.46 -2.95
N PRO A 25 14.84 -4.28 -3.11
CA PRO A 25 15.81 -5.38 -3.05
C PRO A 25 15.85 -6.11 -1.70
N SER A 26 15.39 -5.47 -0.62
CA SER A 26 15.24 -6.09 0.70
C SER A 26 14.16 -7.17 0.73
N TRP A 27 13.23 -7.19 -0.23
CA TRP A 27 12.16 -8.18 -0.34
C TRP A 27 12.54 -9.25 -1.36
N LYS A 28 13.53 -10.08 -1.00
CA LYS A 28 14.09 -11.13 -1.89
C LYS A 28 13.02 -12.09 -2.44
N ASP A 29 12.08 -12.47 -1.60
CA ASP A 29 11.00 -13.38 -1.96
C ASP A 29 9.84 -12.68 -2.68
N GLY A 30 9.85 -11.34 -2.71
CA GLY A 30 8.79 -10.52 -3.29
C GLY A 30 7.58 -10.40 -2.36
N LEU A 31 6.39 -10.28 -2.96
CA LEU A 31 5.13 -10.28 -2.23
C LEU A 31 4.75 -11.70 -1.82
N THR A 32 4.21 -11.87 -0.63
CA THR A 32 3.48 -13.10 -0.27
C THR A 32 2.22 -13.26 -1.13
N ASP A 33 1.69 -14.46 -1.25
CA ASP A 33 0.51 -14.74 -2.09
C ASP A 33 -0.68 -13.84 -1.78
N ILE A 34 -0.96 -13.62 -0.50
CA ILE A 34 -2.08 -12.77 -0.08
C ILE A 34 -1.84 -11.30 -0.41
N GLN A 35 -0.59 -10.83 -0.33
CA GLN A 35 -0.23 -9.46 -0.71
C GLN A 35 -0.28 -9.30 -2.23
N ALA A 36 0.21 -10.27 -3.01
CA ALA A 36 0.16 -10.25 -4.47
C ALA A 36 -1.29 -10.25 -4.97
N LEU A 37 -2.17 -11.04 -4.36
CA LEU A 37 -3.59 -11.03 -4.66
C LEU A 37 -4.24 -9.69 -4.32
N ALA A 38 -3.96 -9.11 -3.15
CA ALA A 38 -4.52 -7.82 -2.76
C ALA A 38 -4.03 -6.69 -3.69
N VAL A 39 -2.72 -6.61 -3.92
CA VAL A 39 -2.11 -5.57 -4.76
C VAL A 39 -2.57 -5.68 -6.22
N SER A 40 -2.67 -6.90 -6.78
CA SER A 40 -3.15 -7.09 -8.14
C SER A 40 -4.59 -6.61 -8.33
N ARG A 41 -5.48 -6.86 -7.36
CA ARG A 41 -6.85 -6.34 -7.36
C ARG A 41 -6.90 -4.81 -7.26
N ILE A 42 -6.11 -4.22 -6.35
CA ILE A 42 -6.00 -2.76 -6.21
C ILE A 42 -5.52 -2.11 -7.52
N LEU A 43 -4.49 -2.67 -8.15
CA LEU A 43 -3.98 -2.21 -9.46
C LEU A 43 -4.99 -2.42 -10.60
N GLY A 44 -5.90 -3.38 -10.44
CA GLY A 44 -7.07 -3.59 -11.30
C GLY A 44 -8.14 -2.51 -11.17
N GLY A 45 -8.10 -1.73 -10.08
CA GLY A 45 -9.10 -0.72 -9.73
C GLY A 45 -10.25 -1.26 -8.85
N GLU A 46 -10.04 -2.40 -8.18
CA GLU A 46 -11.01 -2.96 -7.23
C GLU A 46 -10.82 -2.39 -5.82
N ASP A 47 -11.93 -2.22 -5.08
CA ASP A 47 -11.91 -1.99 -3.64
C ASP A 47 -11.63 -3.31 -2.91
N VAL A 48 -10.67 -3.29 -1.97
CA VAL A 48 -10.17 -4.50 -1.31
C VAL A 48 -10.24 -4.37 0.20
N LEU A 49 -10.93 -5.32 0.85
CA LEU A 49 -10.83 -5.58 2.28
C LEU A 49 -9.84 -6.72 2.53
N LEU A 50 -8.69 -6.40 3.10
CA LEU A 50 -7.63 -7.38 3.38
C LEU A 50 -7.61 -7.76 4.88
N CYS A 51 -8.13 -8.93 5.20
CA CYS A 51 -8.12 -9.50 6.56
C CYS A 51 -7.08 -10.62 6.66
N THR A 52 -6.04 -10.41 7.47
CA THR A 52 -4.97 -11.39 7.69
C THR A 52 -4.48 -11.35 9.13
N ALA A 53 -3.73 -12.38 9.57
CA ALA A 53 -3.08 -12.39 10.88
C ALA A 53 -2.10 -11.22 11.06
N THR A 54 -1.83 -10.83 12.31
CA THR A 54 -0.81 -9.84 12.66
C THR A 54 0.58 -10.30 12.18
N GLY A 55 1.45 -9.36 11.81
CA GLY A 55 2.80 -9.68 11.31
C GLY A 55 2.87 -10.12 9.84
N SER A 56 1.75 -10.27 9.13
CA SER A 56 1.73 -10.70 7.72
C SER A 56 2.11 -9.61 6.70
N GLY A 57 2.77 -8.53 7.12
CA GLY A 57 3.20 -7.45 6.22
C GLY A 57 2.09 -6.64 5.53
N LYS A 58 0.91 -6.48 6.16
CA LYS A 58 -0.20 -5.67 5.59
C LYS A 58 0.25 -4.25 5.24
N SER A 59 1.01 -3.60 6.12
CA SER A 59 1.48 -2.22 5.96
C SER A 59 2.28 -2.00 4.68
N ALA A 60 3.08 -2.99 4.28
CA ALA A 60 3.86 -2.98 3.06
C ALA A 60 3.00 -2.97 1.79
N SER A 61 1.79 -3.55 1.85
CA SER A 61 0.91 -3.69 0.68
C SER A 61 0.32 -2.36 0.22
N PHE A 62 0.23 -1.36 1.08
CA PHE A 62 -0.36 -0.05 0.76
C PHE A 62 0.53 0.77 -0.19
N ALA A 63 1.85 0.64 -0.09
CA ALA A 63 2.80 1.42 -0.86
C ALA A 63 3.08 0.84 -2.25
N ILE A 64 2.93 -0.47 -2.41
CA ILE A 64 3.31 -1.17 -3.65
C ILE A 64 2.50 -0.70 -4.87
N PRO A 65 1.18 -0.46 -4.79
CA PRO A 65 0.44 0.10 -5.92
C PRO A 65 1.02 1.44 -6.44
N ILE A 66 1.51 2.29 -5.52
CA ILE A 66 2.16 3.56 -5.87
C ILE A 66 3.47 3.30 -6.61
N LEU A 67 4.33 2.43 -6.08
CA LEU A 67 5.61 2.08 -6.70
C LEU A 67 5.43 1.48 -8.10
N VAL A 68 4.46 0.58 -8.27
CA VAL A 68 4.14 -0.02 -9.56
C VAL A 68 3.69 1.05 -10.56
N HIS A 69 2.80 1.96 -10.18
CA HIS A 69 2.41 3.06 -11.07
C HIS A 69 3.57 3.99 -11.43
N GLN A 70 4.48 4.29 -10.50
CA GLN A 70 5.68 5.07 -10.81
C GLN A 70 6.58 4.35 -11.83
N GLU A 71 6.77 3.04 -11.68
CA GLU A 71 7.58 2.24 -12.59
C GLU A 71 6.98 2.19 -13.99
N LEU A 72 5.67 1.96 -14.09
CA LEU A 72 4.95 1.98 -15.35
C LEU A 72 5.05 3.36 -16.03
N SER A 73 5.02 4.44 -15.24
CA SER A 73 5.14 5.80 -15.77
C SER A 73 6.55 6.12 -16.25
N ARG A 74 7.59 5.56 -15.63
CA ARG A 74 8.99 5.73 -16.05
C ARG A 74 9.33 4.89 -17.28
N ASN A 75 8.72 3.70 -17.39
CA ASN A 75 9.03 2.71 -18.43
C ASN A 75 7.78 2.31 -19.26
N PRO A 76 7.11 3.25 -19.94
CA PRO A 76 5.83 2.96 -20.62
C PRO A 76 5.96 1.95 -21.76
N THR A 77 7.11 1.91 -22.43
CA THR A 77 7.41 0.96 -23.53
C THR A 77 7.62 -0.47 -23.02
N ALA A 78 8.06 -0.63 -21.76
CA ALA A 78 8.22 -1.95 -21.14
C ALA A 78 6.88 -2.55 -20.71
N TYR A 79 5.88 -1.70 -20.44
CA TYR A 79 4.57 -2.10 -19.91
C TYR A 79 3.38 -1.60 -20.76
N PRO A 80 3.39 -1.79 -22.09
CA PRO A 80 2.44 -1.12 -23.00
C PRO A 80 0.99 -1.59 -22.81
N ARG A 81 0.78 -2.71 -22.10
CA ARG A 81 -0.53 -3.33 -21.91
C ARG A 81 -1.15 -3.09 -20.52
N PHE A 82 -0.44 -2.41 -19.62
CA PHE A 82 -0.94 -2.10 -18.28
C PHE A 82 -1.36 -0.65 -18.17
N ARG A 83 -2.47 -0.40 -17.47
CA ARG A 83 -2.93 0.96 -17.18
C ARG A 83 -2.02 1.60 -16.14
N CYS A 84 -1.65 2.86 -16.38
CA CYS A 84 -0.76 3.62 -15.51
C CYS A 84 -1.44 4.91 -15.02
N ARG A 85 -1.30 5.21 -13.72
CA ARG A 85 -1.59 6.54 -13.17
C ARG A 85 -0.30 7.36 -13.19
N LYS A 86 -0.29 8.52 -13.85
CA LYS A 86 0.91 9.38 -13.96
C LYS A 86 1.37 9.94 -12.61
N LEU A 87 0.42 10.23 -11.71
CA LEU A 87 0.68 10.77 -10.37
C LEU A 87 -0.10 9.94 -9.33
N PRO A 88 0.40 8.74 -8.97
CA PRO A 88 -0.25 7.91 -7.97
C PRO A 88 -0.11 8.54 -6.57
N VAL A 89 -1.24 8.75 -5.89
CA VAL A 89 -1.30 9.25 -4.51
C VAL A 89 -2.11 8.25 -3.67
N GLY A 90 -1.64 7.97 -2.46
CA GLY A 90 -2.34 7.15 -1.48
C GLY A 90 -2.44 7.90 -0.15
N ILE A 91 -3.56 7.72 0.54
CA ILE A 91 -3.78 8.24 1.89
C ILE A 91 -3.96 7.02 2.80
N VAL A 92 -3.16 6.95 3.87
CA VAL A 92 -3.26 5.90 4.88
C VAL A 92 -3.80 6.54 6.16
N VAL A 93 -4.93 6.03 6.64
CA VAL A 93 -5.56 6.46 7.89
C VAL A 93 -5.33 5.38 8.94
N THR A 94 -4.89 5.78 10.13
CA THR A 94 -4.65 4.86 11.25
C THR A 94 -5.22 5.44 12.54
N PRO A 95 -5.60 4.60 13.53
CA PRO A 95 -6.26 5.06 14.73
C PRO A 95 -5.31 5.72 15.75
N THR A 96 -3.98 5.53 15.64
CA THR A 96 -3.02 6.05 16.62
C THR A 96 -1.75 6.58 15.97
N ASN A 97 -1.12 7.55 16.64
CA ASN A 97 0.13 8.16 16.20
C ASN A 97 1.28 7.15 16.15
N GLY A 98 1.32 6.20 17.10
CA GLY A 98 2.32 5.14 17.11
C GLY A 98 2.24 4.24 15.89
N LEU A 99 1.03 3.89 15.44
CA LEU A 99 0.84 3.12 14.20
C LEU A 99 1.23 3.93 12.96
N ALA A 100 0.86 5.20 12.91
CA ALA A 100 1.24 6.09 11.83
C ALA A 100 2.77 6.19 11.68
N ALA A 101 3.47 6.42 12.80
CA ALA A 101 4.93 6.48 12.85
C ALA A 101 5.58 5.14 12.43
N ASN A 102 5.00 4.02 12.86
CA ASN A 102 5.47 2.69 12.45
C ASN A 102 5.36 2.48 10.94
N ILE A 103 4.25 2.88 10.32
CA ILE A 103 4.08 2.80 8.86
C ILE A 103 5.09 3.68 8.15
N VAL A 104 5.30 4.92 8.59
CA VAL A 104 6.33 5.80 8.00
C VAL A 104 7.71 5.17 8.10
N CYS A 105 8.07 4.63 9.27
CA CYS A 105 9.36 3.96 9.46
C CYS A 105 9.54 2.80 8.46
N ILE A 106 8.54 1.92 8.32
CA ILE A 106 8.56 0.78 7.39
C ILE A 106 8.71 1.24 5.93
N LEU A 107 8.05 2.34 5.55
CA LEU A 107 8.01 2.81 4.17
C LEU A 107 9.14 3.80 3.83
N SER A 108 9.85 4.34 4.82
CA SER A 108 10.96 5.29 4.63
C SER A 108 12.07 4.85 3.66
N PRO A 109 12.39 3.55 3.49
CA PRO A 109 13.41 3.12 2.53
C PRO A 109 12.93 3.16 1.07
N LEU A 110 11.62 3.32 0.84
CA LEU A 110 11.02 3.27 -0.50
C LEU A 110 11.09 4.66 -1.17
N PRO A 111 11.28 4.72 -2.51
CA PRO A 111 11.37 5.97 -3.25
C PRO A 111 9.98 6.61 -3.49
N ILE A 112 9.19 6.77 -2.44
CA ILE A 112 7.88 7.45 -2.43
C ILE A 112 7.92 8.65 -1.51
N SER A 113 7.24 9.74 -1.92
CA SER A 113 7.01 10.86 -1.02
C SER A 113 5.88 10.48 -0.07
N ILE A 114 6.15 10.51 1.23
CA ILE A 114 5.18 10.18 2.28
C ILE A 114 4.84 11.46 3.03
N SER A 115 3.58 11.85 2.99
CA SER A 115 3.02 12.90 3.83
C SER A 115 2.04 12.26 4.82
N LEU A 116 2.24 12.51 6.10
CA LEU A 116 1.39 11.94 7.14
C LEU A 116 0.14 12.81 7.30
N VAL A 117 -1.04 12.23 7.06
CA VAL A 117 -2.33 12.84 7.42
C VAL A 117 -2.85 12.09 8.63
N MET A 118 -2.92 12.78 9.76
CA MET A 118 -3.31 12.22 11.04
C MET A 118 -4.78 12.52 11.29
N MET A 119 -5.58 11.49 11.59
CA MET A 119 -6.95 11.68 12.03
C MET A 119 -6.93 11.86 13.54
N ILE A 120 -7.06 13.11 14.00
CA ILE A 120 -7.34 13.39 15.41
C ILE A 120 -8.77 12.90 15.65
N GLY A 121 -8.91 11.83 16.43
CA GLY A 121 -10.22 11.29 16.76
C GLY A 121 -11.10 12.35 17.42
N ILE A 122 -12.32 12.53 16.91
CA ILE A 122 -13.37 13.24 17.63
C ILE A 122 -13.72 12.39 18.84
N TRP A 123 -13.55 13.01 20.00
CA TRP A 123 -13.84 12.49 21.32
C TRP A 123 -15.33 12.10 21.40
N THR A 124 -15.63 10.84 21.73
CA THR A 124 -16.98 10.46 22.15
C THR A 124 -17.01 10.47 23.68
N GLU A 125 -18.04 11.08 24.26
CA GLU A 125 -18.10 11.52 25.67
C GLU A 125 -17.98 10.41 26.73
N GLY A 126 -17.88 9.14 26.34
CA GLY A 126 -17.93 7.98 27.24
C GLY A 126 -16.61 7.55 27.90
N LEU A 127 -15.49 8.25 27.69
CA LEU A 127 -14.18 7.90 28.27
C LEU A 127 -13.67 8.90 29.33
N ARG A 128 -14.48 9.91 29.69
CA ARG A 128 -14.11 10.94 30.69
C ARG A 128 -13.81 10.35 32.07
N ASP A 129 -14.50 9.28 32.44
CA ASP A 129 -14.45 8.72 33.79
C ASP A 129 -13.25 7.80 34.03
N GLN A 130 -12.47 7.45 32.99
CA GLN A 130 -11.34 6.52 33.12
C GLN A 130 -10.01 7.17 33.49
N TRP A 131 -9.91 8.50 33.51
CA TRP A 131 -8.69 9.23 33.91
C TRP A 131 -9.01 10.51 34.71
N PRO A 132 -9.35 10.40 36.00
CA PRO A 132 -9.57 11.56 36.84
C PRO A 132 -8.23 12.29 37.08
N GLY A 133 -8.13 13.55 36.64
CA GLY A 133 -7.01 14.45 36.98
C GLY A 133 -6.16 14.97 35.82
N LEU A 134 -6.52 14.73 34.56
CA LEU A 134 -5.74 15.20 33.39
C LEU A 134 -6.13 16.59 32.87
N TYR A 135 -7.12 17.25 33.48
CA TYR A 135 -7.47 18.65 33.27
C TYR A 135 -7.87 19.27 34.63
N PRO A 136 -7.62 20.57 34.88
CA PRO A 136 -7.98 21.22 36.14
C PRO A 136 -9.48 21.15 36.43
#